data_AF-A0A382YUK3-F1
#
_entry.id   AF-A0A382YUK3-F1
#
_cell.length_a   1.000
_cell.length_b   1.000
_cell.length_c   1.000
_cell.angle_alpha   90.00
_cell.angle_beta   90.00
_cell.angle_gamma   90.00
#
_symmetry.space_group_name_H-M   'P 1'
#
loop_
_entity.id
_entity.type
_entity.pdbx_description
1 polymer ?
#
loop_
_entity_poly.entity_id
_entity_poly.type
_entity_poly.pdbx_seq_one_letter_code
_entity_poly.pdbx_strand_id
1 'polypeptide(L)' 'AAVPMYMGGAMAFGCASQKTDASAVMVDVLAQRTKDRHLRLRYYSPGVHLGAFAMPPYVRDLTT' A
#
# COMPACT_ATOMS: atom_id res chain seq x y z
N ALA A 1 -5.28 -0.88 5.21
CA ALA A 1 -5.96 -1.94 4.43
C ALA A 1 -7.36 -2.19 4.97
N ALA A 2 -8.34 -2.46 4.10
CA ALA A 2 -9.68 -2.85 4.51
C ALA A 2 -9.75 -4.37 4.71
N VAL A 3 -9.87 -4.82 5.96
CA VAL A 3 -9.92 -6.23 6.34
C VAL A 3 -11.23 -6.48 7.10
N PRO A 4 -12.22 -7.18 6.52
CA PRO A 4 -13.58 -7.23 7.07
C PRO A 4 -13.69 -7.73 8.52
N MET A 5 -12.84 -8.66 8.91
CA MET A 5 -12.85 -9.25 10.26
C MET A 5 -12.06 -8.44 11.30
N TYR A 6 -11.39 -7.35 10.89
CA TYR A 6 -10.71 -6.45 11.80
C TYR A 6 -11.64 -5.28 12.14
N MET A 7 -12.29 -5.38 13.30
CA MET A 7 -13.22 -4.37 13.78
C MET A 7 -12.48 -3.05 14.06
N GLY A 8 -13.10 -1.91 13.74
CA GLY A 8 -12.51 -0.59 13.94
C GLY A 8 -12.01 0.11 12.67
N GLY A 9 -12.26 -0.45 11.49
CA GLY A 9 -12.01 0.22 10.20
C GLY A 9 -10.74 -0.26 9.51
N ALA A 10 -9.96 0.69 8.97
CA ALA A 10 -8.77 0.35 8.20
C ALA A 10 -7.59 -0.01 9.13
N MET A 11 -6.98 -1.18 8.91
CA MET A 11 -5.74 -1.58 9.58
C MET A 11 -4.54 -0.82 8.99
N ALA A 12 -3.71 -0.23 9.85
CA ALA A 12 -2.47 0.44 9.46
C ALA A 12 -1.25 -0.52 9.52
N PHE A 13 -0.28 -0.33 8.63
CA PHE A 13 0.98 -1.07 8.59
C PHE A 13 2.14 -0.09 8.47
N GLY A 14 3.19 -0.28 9.28
CA GLY A 14 4.45 0.46 9.12
C GLY A 14 5.30 -0.15 8.00
N CYS A 15 5.81 0.70 7.11
CA CYS A 15 6.72 0.29 6.03
C CYS A 15 7.90 1.26 5.98
N ALA A 16 9.13 0.75 6.17
CA ALA A 16 10.34 1.56 6.20
C ALA A 16 11.48 0.84 5.47
N SER A 17 12.32 1.62 4.79
CA SER A 17 13.54 1.15 4.12
C SER A 17 14.54 2.29 4.03
N GLN A 18 15.84 1.97 4.08
CA GLN A 18 16.92 2.95 3.96
C GLN A 18 17.16 3.43 2.51
N LYS A 19 16.70 2.66 1.51
CA LYS A 19 17.04 2.92 0.09
C LYS A 19 15.84 3.12 -0.82
N THR A 20 14.65 2.66 -0.40
CA THR A 20 13.47 2.65 -1.26
C THR A 20 12.31 3.30 -0.54
N ASP A 21 11.78 4.36 -1.11
CA ASP A 21 10.46 4.86 -0.71
C ASP A 21 9.39 4.01 -1.40
N ALA A 22 8.73 3.15 -0.62
CA ALA A 22 7.68 2.28 -1.13
C ALA A 22 6.43 3.03 -1.60
N SER A 23 6.21 4.27 -1.13
CA SER A 23 5.09 5.12 -1.51
C SER A 23 5.30 5.84 -2.85
N ALA A 24 6.56 6.01 -3.26
CA ALA A 24 6.94 6.76 -4.46
C ALA A 24 7.26 5.89 -5.69
N VAL A 25 7.08 4.55 -5.61
CA VAL A 25 7.33 3.66 -6.75
C VAL A 25 6.25 3.83 -7.81
N MET A 26 6.65 4.10 -9.06
CA MET A 26 5.68 4.24 -10.16
C MET A 26 4.82 2.98 -10.36
N VAL A 27 3.53 3.19 -10.67
CA VAL A 27 2.55 2.10 -10.82
C VAL A 27 2.97 1.09 -11.89
N ASP A 28 3.58 1.53 -12.98
CA ASP A 28 4.03 0.66 -14.07
C ASP A 28 5.17 -0.26 -13.65
N VAL A 29 6.06 0.23 -12.78
CA VAL A 29 7.15 -0.58 -12.21
C VAL A 29 6.57 -1.68 -11.32
N LEU A 30 5.55 -1.38 -10.52
CA LEU A 30 4.85 -2.37 -9.69
C LEU A 30 4.08 -3.38 -10.55
N ALA A 31 3.46 -2.92 -11.64
CA ALA A 31 2.76 -3.78 -12.59
C ALA A 31 3.75 -4.76 -13.26
N GLN A 32 4.90 -4.27 -13.71
CA GLN A 32 5.95 -5.10 -14.30
C GLN A 32 6.46 -6.14 -13.31
N ARG A 33 6.80 -5.73 -12.07
CA ARG A 33 7.24 -6.66 -11.00
C ARG A 33 6.21 -7.76 -10.72
N THR A 34 4.92 -7.45 -10.78
CA THR A 34 3.85 -8.42 -10.56
C THR A 34 3.80 -9.45 -11.70
N LYS A 35 3.98 -9.00 -12.96
CA LYS A 35 4.04 -9.85 -14.15
C LYS A 35 5.28 -10.75 -14.15
N ASP A 36 6.46 -10.19 -13.89
CA ASP A 36 7.75 -10.90 -13.87
C ASP A 36 7.77 -12.02 -12.82
N ARG A 37 7.06 -11.83 -11.71
CA ARG A 37 6.94 -12.82 -10.63
C ARG A 37 5.78 -13.79 -10.81
N HIS A 38 5.02 -13.68 -11.90
CA HIS A 38 3.87 -14.53 -12.23
C HIS A 38 2.83 -14.62 -11.10
N LEU A 39 2.59 -13.50 -10.40
CA LEU A 39 1.69 -13.47 -9.25
C LEU A 39 0.23 -13.37 -9.70
N ARG A 40 -0.60 -14.30 -9.21
CA ARG A 40 -2.07 -14.27 -9.38
C ARG A 40 -2.72 -13.84 -8.06
N LEU A 41 -3.06 -12.56 -7.96
CA LEU A 41 -3.49 -11.94 -6.70
C LEU A 41 -4.97 -11.53 -6.78
N ARG A 42 -5.69 -11.63 -5.65
CA ARG A 42 -7.13 -11.35 -5.56
C ARG A 42 -7.46 -10.00 -4.91
N TYR A 43 -6.55 -9.47 -4.09
CA TYR A 43 -6.75 -8.22 -3.35
C TYR A 43 -5.71 -7.17 -3.74
N TYR A 44 -4.43 -7.57 -3.74
CA TYR A 44 -3.35 -6.68 -4.15
C TYR A 44 -3.43 -6.36 -5.65
N SER A 45 -3.22 -5.08 -5.96
CA SER A 45 -2.89 -4.57 -7.28
C SER A 45 -1.92 -3.39 -7.13
N PRO A 46 -1.19 -3.00 -8.19
CA PRO A 46 -0.37 -1.78 -8.17
C PRO A 46 -1.15 -0.52 -7.72
N GLY A 47 -2.43 -0.41 -8.08
CA GLY A 47 -3.28 0.69 -7.62
C GLY A 47 -3.60 0.59 -6.12
N VAL A 48 -3.90 -0.61 -5.62
CA VAL A 48 -4.12 -0.85 -4.18
C VAL A 48 -2.84 -0.56 -3.38
N HIS A 49 -1.66 -0.88 -3.92
CA HIS A 49 -0.37 -0.56 -3.30
C HIS A 49 -0.25 0.94 -3.04
N LEU A 50 -0.45 1.77 -4.06
CA LEU A 50 -0.37 3.23 -3.92
C LEU A 50 -1.47 3.77 -3.01
N GLY A 51 -2.69 3.26 -3.15
CA GLY A 51 -3.81 3.63 -2.28
C GLY A 51 -3.58 3.29 -0.80
N ALA A 52 -2.76 2.29 -0.49
CA ALA A 52 -2.44 1.92 0.90
C ALA A 52 -1.58 2.98 1.62
N PHE A 53 -0.86 3.84 0.88
CA PHE A 53 -0.10 4.97 1.43
C PHE A 53 -0.91 6.26 1.50
N ALA A 54 -2.10 6.30 0.89
CA ALA A 54 -3.01 7.43 1.05
C ALA A 54 -3.61 7.41 2.46
N MET A 55 -3.38 8.49 3.22
CA MET A 55 -3.86 8.62 4.59
C MET A 55 -5.02 9.62 4.66
N PRO A 56 -6.09 9.32 5.42
CA PRO A 56 -7.09 10.32 5.76
C PRO A 56 -6.44 11.52 6.47
N PRO A 57 -6.93 12.76 6.28
CA PRO A 57 -6.34 13.95 6.87
C PRO A 57 -6.11 13.83 8.38
N TYR A 58 -7.10 13.35 9.15
CA TYR A 58 -6.99 13.22 10.60
C TYR A 58 -5.85 12.29 11.06
N VAL A 59 -5.44 11.29 10.25
CA VAL A 59 -4.32 10.41 10.61
C VAL A 59 -3.00 11.10 10.28
N ARG A 60 -2.95 11.82 9.15
CA ARG A 60 -1.76 12.58 8.74
C ARG A 60 -1.43 13.68 9.75
N ASP A 61 -2.44 14.30 10.34
CA ASP A 61 -2.29 15.33 11.37
C ASP A 61 -1.66 14.79 12.67
N LEU A 62 -1.69 13.47 12.92
CA LEU A 62 -1.04 12.85 14.08
C LEU A 62 0.46 12.62 13.89
N THR A 63 0.94 12.70 12.65
CA THR A 63 2.33 12.38 12.29
C THR A 63 3.11 13.59 11.79
N THR A 64 2.44 14.74 11.66
CA THR A 64 3.01 16.01 11.23
C THR A 64 3.24 16.89 12.45
#